data_AF-A0A4Q4DQ30-F1
#
_entry.id   AF-A0A4Q4DQ30-F1
#
_cell.length_a   1.000
_cell.length_b   1.000
_cell.length_c   1.000
_cell.angle_alpha   90.00
_cell.angle_beta   90.00
_cell.angle_gamma   90.00
#
_symmetry.space_group_name_H-M   'P 1'
#
loop_
_entity.id
_entity.type
_entity.pdbx_description
1 polymer ?
#
loop_
_entity_poly.entity_id
_entity_poly.type
_entity_poly.pdbx_seq_one_letter_code
_entity_poly.pdbx_strand_id
1 'polypeptide(L)'
;MYFATESPVWGGGRAFCDPGAGGRVLARAHLVSVGQFSDIAAQEMYREPGADLDLTEALGEGRSVLGDGRYETLVCPGAMDGVPVLTFTAPWNVDEPEWNKPSASYVRLLGAGLLAAGAWDGDTIARYLAACPGAAGRWTAREIAALIAN
;
A
#
# COMPACT_ATOMS: atom_id res chain seq x y z
N MET A 1 2.60 -4.09 6.15
CA MET A 1 2.66 -2.70 5.63
C MET A 1 3.44 -1.86 6.61
N TYR A 2 4.29 -0.96 6.10
CA TYR A 2 5.12 -0.04 6.89
C TYR A 2 5.15 1.34 6.24
N PHE A 3 5.52 2.36 7.03
CA PHE A 3 5.70 3.73 6.56
C PHE A 3 7.16 4.12 6.54
N ALA A 4 7.65 4.53 5.37
CA ALA A 4 9.04 4.93 5.17
C ALA A 4 9.16 6.03 4.11
N THR A 5 10.37 6.57 3.96
CA THR A 5 10.70 7.67 3.05
C THR A 5 9.90 8.95 3.32
N GLU A 6 10.24 10.06 2.68
CA GLU A 6 9.44 11.29 2.76
C GLU A 6 8.55 11.42 1.52
N SER A 7 7.26 11.70 1.72
CA SER A 7 6.35 12.05 0.64
C SER A 7 6.25 13.57 0.48
N PRO A 8 6.65 14.15 -0.66
CA PRO A 8 6.49 15.59 -0.89
C PRO A 8 5.02 16.00 -1.02
N VAL A 9 4.13 15.08 -1.39
CA VAL A 9 2.68 15.32 -1.51
C VAL A 9 2.02 15.31 -0.14
N TRP A 10 2.44 14.42 0.75
CA TRP A 10 1.78 14.19 2.03
C TRP A 10 2.48 14.80 3.24
N GLY A 11 3.77 15.15 3.14
CA GLY A 11 4.56 15.68 4.25
C GLY A 11 4.81 14.67 5.37
N GLY A 12 5.14 13.42 5.00
CA GLY A 12 5.53 12.36 5.94
C GLY A 12 5.76 11.01 5.26
N GLY A 13 5.85 9.96 6.08
CA GLY A 13 6.02 8.57 5.65
C GLY A 13 4.91 8.07 4.74
N ARG A 14 5.30 7.45 3.62
CA ARG A 14 4.35 6.80 2.69
C ARG A 14 4.31 5.28 2.92
N ALA A 15 3.21 4.65 2.54
CA ALA A 15 3.00 3.23 2.78
C ALA A 15 3.68 2.34 1.73
N PHE A 16 4.29 1.26 2.22
CA PHE A 16 4.82 0.16 1.44
C PHE A 16 4.38 -1.18 2.02
N CYS A 17 4.42 -2.24 1.22
CA CYS A 17 4.10 -3.60 1.62
C CYS A 17 5.35 -4.46 1.43
N ASP A 18 5.77 -5.13 2.49
CA ASP A 18 6.78 -6.18 2.39
C ASP A 18 6.06 -7.52 2.20
N PRO A 19 6.14 -8.16 1.02
CA PRO A 19 5.50 -9.45 0.77
C PRO A 19 6.21 -10.62 1.45
N GLY A 20 7.48 -10.46 1.87
CA GLY A 20 8.23 -11.46 2.64
C GLY A 20 7.96 -11.40 4.13
N ALA A 21 7.45 -10.27 4.63
CA ALA A 21 7.05 -10.13 6.02
C ALA A 21 5.80 -10.97 6.35
N GLY A 22 5.83 -11.67 7.48
CA GLY A 22 4.65 -12.34 8.02
C GLY A 22 3.55 -11.36 8.42
N GLY A 23 2.30 -11.80 8.37
CA GLY A 23 1.15 -11.05 8.87
C GLY A 23 0.11 -10.76 7.80
N ARG A 24 -0.65 -9.67 7.99
CA ARG A 24 -1.76 -9.28 7.12
C ARG A 24 -1.66 -7.80 6.77
N VAL A 25 -2.00 -7.47 5.53
CA VAL A 25 -2.19 -6.09 5.08
C VAL A 25 -3.66 -5.89 4.78
N LEU A 26 -4.29 -4.94 5.50
CA LEU A 26 -5.64 -4.51 5.16
C LEU A 26 -5.57 -3.67 3.90
N ALA A 27 -6.44 -3.97 2.94
CA ALA A 27 -6.48 -3.31 1.65
C ALA A 27 -7.92 -3.22 1.15
N ARG A 28 -8.14 -2.29 0.22
CA ARG A 28 -9.35 -2.22 -0.61
C ARG A 28 -8.97 -2.64 -2.02
N ALA A 29 -9.64 -3.66 -2.56
CA ALA A 29 -9.46 -4.07 -3.94
C ALA A 29 -10.34 -3.23 -4.88
N HIS A 30 -9.81 -2.90 -6.04
CA HIS A 30 -10.53 -2.23 -7.12
C HIS A 30 -10.48 -3.14 -8.35
N LEU A 31 -11.63 -3.47 -8.94
CA LEU A 31 -11.69 -4.22 -10.18
C LEU A 31 -11.44 -3.26 -11.34
N VAL A 32 -10.32 -3.46 -12.04
CA VAL A 32 -9.86 -2.63 -13.15
C VAL A 32 -9.34 -3.51 -14.28
N SER A 33 -9.24 -2.97 -15.50
CA SER A 33 -8.59 -3.68 -16.61
C SER A 33 -7.06 -3.70 -16.45
N VAL A 34 -6.39 -4.57 -17.22
CA VAL A 34 -4.92 -4.61 -17.29
C VAL A 34 -4.33 -3.27 -17.70
N GLY A 35 -4.92 -2.61 -18.71
CA GLY A 35 -4.47 -1.28 -19.14
C GLY A 35 -4.63 -0.23 -18.05
N GLN A 36 -5.76 -0.20 -17.33
CA GLN A 36 -5.94 0.71 -16.21
C GLN A 36 -4.94 0.47 -15.08
N PHE A 37 -4.69 -0.80 -14.72
CA PHE A 37 -3.67 -1.14 -13.74
C PHE A 37 -2.27 -0.70 -14.19
N SER A 38 -1.94 -0.93 -15.47
CA SER A 38 -0.65 -0.56 -16.06
C SER A 38 -0.45 0.96 -16.06
N ASP A 39 -1.49 1.73 -16.39
CA ASP A 39 -1.45 3.19 -16.34
C ASP A 39 -1.24 3.72 -14.92
N ILE A 40 -1.91 3.13 -13.91
CA ILE A 40 -1.73 3.49 -12.50
C ILE A 40 -0.29 3.18 -12.07
N ALA A 41 0.22 1.98 -12.40
CA ALA A 41 1.57 1.59 -12.06
C ALA A 41 2.61 2.50 -12.74
N ALA A 42 2.41 2.86 -14.01
CA ALA A 42 3.28 3.79 -14.72
C ALA A 42 3.35 5.15 -14.03
N GLN A 43 2.21 5.71 -13.60
CA GLN A 43 2.17 6.98 -12.86
C GLN A 43 2.97 6.91 -11.54
N GLU A 44 2.82 5.82 -10.78
CA GLU A 44 3.52 5.61 -9.50
C GLU A 44 5.04 5.38 -9.69
N MET A 45 5.43 4.86 -10.85
CA MET A 45 6.82 4.70 -11.29
C MET A 45 7.38 5.96 -11.97
N TYR A 46 6.61 7.06 -12.05
CA TYR A 46 6.97 8.29 -12.76
C TYR A 46 7.29 8.06 -14.26
N ARG A 47 6.53 7.18 -14.91
CA ARG A 47 6.60 6.86 -16.34
C ARG A 47 5.35 7.35 -17.07
N GLU A 48 5.44 7.46 -18.39
CA GLU A 48 4.29 7.78 -19.24
C GLU A 48 3.31 6.58 -19.31
N PRO A 49 2.01 6.79 -19.04
CA PRO A 49 0.97 5.78 -19.25
C PRO A 49 0.77 5.42 -20.73
N GLY A 50 0.10 4.30 -21.01
CA GLY A 50 -0.31 3.90 -22.37
C GLY A 50 0.33 2.63 -22.92
N ALA A 51 1.12 1.91 -22.12
CA ALA A 51 1.63 0.58 -22.45
C ALA A 51 1.28 -0.42 -21.34
N ASP A 52 0.79 -1.59 -21.74
CA ASP A 52 0.47 -2.66 -20.81
C ASP A 52 1.75 -3.27 -20.22
N LEU A 53 1.74 -3.50 -18.90
CA LEU A 53 2.79 -4.24 -18.21
C LEU A 53 2.73 -5.73 -18.57
N ASP A 54 3.89 -6.38 -18.67
CA ASP A 54 3.95 -7.84 -18.66
C ASP A 54 3.71 -8.35 -17.22
N LEU A 55 2.55 -8.97 -17.01
CA LEU A 55 2.14 -9.50 -15.71
C LEU A 55 2.53 -10.97 -15.53
N THR A 56 3.14 -11.62 -16.54
CA THR A 56 3.34 -13.07 -16.57
C THR A 56 4.12 -13.57 -15.35
N GLU A 57 5.25 -12.95 -15.03
CA GLU A 57 6.08 -13.34 -13.89
C GLU A 57 5.35 -13.10 -12.56
N ALA A 58 4.70 -11.94 -12.38
CA ALA A 58 3.95 -11.64 -11.16
C ALA A 58 2.79 -12.61 -10.93
N LEU A 59 2.10 -13.03 -11.99
CA LEU A 59 0.99 -13.99 -11.92
C LEU A 59 1.47 -15.44 -11.73
N GLY A 60 2.62 -15.80 -12.29
CA GLY A 60 3.19 -17.15 -12.20
C GLY A 60 3.93 -17.40 -10.89
N GLU A 61 4.79 -16.46 -10.49
CA GLU A 61 5.72 -16.58 -9.37
C GLU A 61 5.31 -15.74 -8.15
N GLY A 62 4.21 -14.97 -8.27
CA GLY A 62 3.69 -14.12 -7.20
C GLY A 62 4.39 -12.76 -7.05
N ARG A 63 5.50 -12.53 -7.75
CA ARG A 63 6.29 -11.30 -7.69
C ARG A 63 7.07 -11.06 -8.97
N SER A 64 7.20 -9.79 -9.39
CA SER A 64 8.10 -9.36 -10.47
C SER A 64 8.74 -8.02 -10.12
N VAL A 65 10.06 -7.89 -10.32
CA VAL A 65 10.80 -6.65 -10.03
C VAL A 65 11.17 -5.98 -11.36
N LEU A 66 10.55 -4.84 -11.63
CA LEU A 66 10.66 -4.08 -12.88
C LEU A 66 11.77 -3.02 -12.84
N GLY A 67 12.38 -2.78 -11.67
CA GLY A 67 13.38 -1.74 -11.45
C GLY A 67 13.76 -1.58 -9.97
N ASP A 68 14.59 -0.57 -9.67
CA ASP A 68 15.12 -0.27 -8.33
C ASP A 68 14.37 0.85 -7.59
N GLY A 69 13.37 1.45 -8.25
CA GLY A 69 12.51 2.49 -7.72
C GLY A 69 11.49 2.03 -6.67
N ARG A 70 10.81 3.01 -6.06
CA ARG A 70 9.97 2.84 -4.85
C ARG A 70 8.67 2.05 -5.06
N TYR A 71 8.23 1.89 -6.29
CA TYR A 71 7.02 1.14 -6.66
C TYR A 71 7.28 0.19 -7.84
N GLU A 72 8.54 -0.24 -8.01
CA GLU A 72 8.98 -1.05 -9.14
C GLU A 72 8.80 -2.57 -8.92
N THR A 73 8.13 -2.99 -7.84
CA THR A 73 7.88 -4.42 -7.59
C THR A 73 6.39 -4.73 -7.67
N LEU A 74 5.98 -5.52 -8.66
CA LEU A 74 4.65 -6.11 -8.73
C LEU A 74 4.54 -7.30 -7.78
N VAL A 75 3.39 -7.44 -7.13
CA VAL A 75 3.06 -8.58 -6.25
C VAL A 75 1.65 -9.07 -6.55
N CYS A 76 1.51 -10.39 -6.70
CA CYS A 76 0.24 -11.10 -6.77
C CYS A 76 0.08 -11.97 -5.52
N PRO A 77 -0.57 -11.48 -4.44
CA PRO A 77 -0.75 -12.26 -3.21
C PRO A 77 -1.78 -13.39 -3.35
N GLY A 78 -2.52 -13.45 -4.46
CA GLY A 78 -3.55 -14.46 -4.72
C GLY A 78 -4.67 -13.93 -5.61
N ALA A 79 -5.85 -14.52 -5.47
CA ALA A 79 -7.04 -14.15 -6.24
C ALA A 79 -8.25 -13.89 -5.32
N MET A 80 -9.14 -13.02 -5.78
CA MET A 80 -10.43 -12.71 -5.15
C MET A 80 -11.52 -12.96 -6.18
N ASP A 81 -12.51 -13.78 -5.84
CA ASP A 81 -13.61 -14.18 -6.74
C ASP A 81 -13.14 -14.70 -8.11
N GLY A 82 -12.01 -15.42 -8.12
CA GLY A 82 -11.40 -15.97 -9.34
C GLY A 82 -10.58 -14.97 -10.16
N VAL A 83 -10.47 -13.71 -9.71
CA VAL A 83 -9.68 -12.66 -10.37
C VAL A 83 -8.36 -12.43 -9.63
N PRO A 84 -7.20 -12.41 -10.29
CA PRO A 84 -5.93 -12.09 -9.65
C PRO A 84 -5.96 -10.71 -8.99
N VAL A 85 -5.43 -10.64 -7.76
CA VAL A 85 -5.20 -9.37 -7.07
C VAL A 85 -3.77 -8.97 -7.32
N LEU A 86 -3.55 -7.74 -7.78
CA LEU A 86 -2.23 -7.19 -8.01
C LEU A 86 -2.02 -5.92 -7.17
N THR A 87 -0.79 -5.72 -6.76
CA THR A 87 -0.33 -4.47 -6.15
C THR A 87 1.10 -4.19 -6.59
N PHE A 88 1.56 -2.96 -6.37
CA PHE A 88 2.94 -2.56 -6.59
C PHE A 88 3.50 -1.95 -5.32
N THR A 89 4.78 -2.21 -5.05
CA THR A 89 5.44 -1.77 -3.84
C THR A 89 6.95 -1.62 -4.05
N ALA A 90 7.68 -1.27 -3.00
CA ALA A 90 9.12 -1.18 -3.04
C ALA A 90 9.76 -2.58 -3.01
N PRO A 91 10.98 -2.75 -3.56
CA PRO A 91 11.69 -4.04 -3.49
C PRO A 91 12.22 -4.37 -2.08
N TRP A 92 12.12 -3.43 -1.14
CA TRP A 92 12.73 -3.47 0.19
C TRP A 92 11.95 -4.32 1.19
N ASN A 93 12.68 -5.02 2.05
CA ASN A 93 12.11 -5.57 3.27
C ASN A 93 11.78 -4.45 4.28
N VAL A 94 10.87 -4.72 5.22
CA VAL A 94 10.35 -3.76 6.20
C VAL A 94 11.44 -3.10 7.07
N ASP A 95 12.55 -3.79 7.32
CA ASP A 95 13.65 -3.33 8.18
C ASP A 95 14.80 -2.67 7.42
N GLU A 96 14.74 -2.61 6.08
CA GLU A 96 15.79 -1.98 5.26
C GLU A 96 15.76 -0.45 5.31
N PRO A 97 14.61 0.23 5.14
CA PRO A 97 14.57 1.69 5.22
C PRO A 97 14.30 2.20 6.64
N GLU A 98 14.79 3.41 6.93
CA GLU A 98 14.36 4.12 8.13
C GLU A 98 12.85 4.40 8.09
N TRP A 99 12.16 4.01 9.15
CA TRP A 99 10.73 4.25 9.27
C TRP A 99 10.43 5.74 9.47
N ASN A 100 9.40 6.22 8.79
CA ASN A 100 8.97 7.60 8.86
C ASN A 100 7.50 7.71 9.28
N LYS A 101 7.19 8.70 10.12
CA LYS A 101 5.83 8.92 10.61
C LYS A 101 4.94 9.38 9.45
N PRO A 102 3.81 8.72 9.15
CA PRO A 102 2.87 9.25 8.17
C PRO A 102 2.19 10.52 8.70
N SER A 103 1.91 11.46 7.81
CA SER A 103 1.20 12.68 8.16
C SER A 103 -0.27 12.41 8.51
N ALA A 104 -0.89 13.32 9.25
CA ALA A 104 -2.29 13.18 9.66
C ALA A 104 -3.26 13.11 8.46
N SER A 105 -3.01 13.90 7.42
CA SER A 105 -3.81 13.91 6.18
C SER A 105 -3.71 12.57 5.45
N TYR A 106 -2.52 11.98 5.39
CA TYR A 106 -2.32 10.68 4.76
C TYR A 106 -2.95 9.53 5.55
N VAL A 107 -2.81 9.55 6.89
CA VAL A 107 -3.50 8.58 7.76
C VAL A 107 -5.02 8.66 7.58
N ARG A 108 -5.59 9.86 7.51
CA ARG A 108 -7.03 10.06 7.25
C ARG A 108 -7.44 9.47 5.89
N LEU A 109 -6.66 9.72 4.84
CA LEU A 109 -6.91 9.14 3.51
C LEU A 109 -6.95 7.61 3.55
N LEU A 110 -5.92 6.98 4.14
CA LEU A 110 -5.84 5.52 4.25
C LEU A 110 -7.01 4.95 5.05
N GLY A 111 -7.31 5.58 6.19
CA GLY A 111 -8.42 5.15 7.05
C GLY A 111 -9.77 5.23 6.35
N ALA A 112 -10.06 6.34 5.65
CA ALA A 112 -11.27 6.49 4.86
C ALA A 112 -11.37 5.45 3.74
N GLY A 113 -10.25 5.16 3.05
CA GLY A 113 -10.19 4.13 2.03
C GLY A 113 -10.52 2.73 2.57
N LEU A 114 -10.00 2.38 3.75
CA LEU A 114 -10.27 1.09 4.40
C LEU A 114 -11.70 1.00 4.93
N LEU A 115 -12.26 2.08 5.50
CA LEU A 115 -13.65 2.13 5.93
C LEU A 115 -14.60 1.90 4.75
N ALA A 116 -14.31 2.52 3.60
CA ALA A 116 -15.11 2.36 2.39
C ALA A 116 -15.05 0.95 1.79
N ALA A 117 -14.14 0.07 2.25
CA ALA A 117 -14.16 -1.34 1.89
C ALA A 117 -15.29 -2.12 2.59
N GLY A 118 -15.86 -1.58 3.68
CA GLY A 118 -17.01 -2.16 4.40
C GLY A 118 -16.68 -3.43 5.22
N ALA A 119 -15.42 -3.85 5.28
CA ALA A 119 -15.00 -5.08 5.95
C ALA A 119 -14.60 -4.89 7.42
N TRP A 120 -14.30 -3.66 7.85
CA TRP A 120 -13.79 -3.36 9.19
C TRP A 120 -14.40 -2.06 9.74
N ASP A 121 -14.54 -2.00 11.07
CA ASP A 121 -14.91 -0.78 11.78
C ASP A 121 -13.72 0.18 11.98
N GLY A 122 -14.02 1.41 12.39
CA GLY A 122 -13.02 2.45 12.62
C GLY A 122 -11.99 2.06 13.68
N ASP A 123 -12.41 1.41 14.76
CA ASP A 123 -11.52 0.99 15.84
C ASP A 123 -10.51 -0.07 15.38
N THR A 124 -10.93 -1.00 14.52
CA THR A 124 -10.06 -2.02 13.92
C THR A 124 -9.04 -1.37 12.97
N ILE A 125 -9.49 -0.46 12.11
CA ILE A 125 -8.61 0.26 11.18
C ILE A 125 -7.61 1.14 11.94
N ALA A 126 -8.06 1.84 12.98
CA ALA A 126 -7.21 2.71 13.77
C ALA A 126 -6.13 1.92 14.54
N ARG A 127 -6.49 0.77 15.13
CA ARG A 127 -5.51 -0.13 15.77
C ARG A 127 -4.53 -0.71 14.76
N TYR A 128 -5.00 -1.11 13.58
CA TYR A 128 -4.14 -1.62 12.52
C TYR A 128 -3.12 -0.57 12.08
N LEU A 129 -3.56 0.63 11.71
CA LEU A 129 -2.66 1.70 11.26
C LEU A 129 -1.69 2.14 12.36
N ALA A 130 -2.11 2.19 13.62
CA ALA A 130 -1.25 2.53 14.75
C ALA A 130 -0.19 1.45 15.05
N ALA A 131 -0.43 0.19 14.64
CA ALA A 131 0.51 -0.91 14.81
C ALA A 131 1.52 -1.04 13.66
N CYS A 132 1.28 -0.40 12.51
CA CYS A 132 2.20 -0.45 11.37
C CYS A 132 3.56 0.20 11.72
N PRO A 133 4.69 -0.40 11.33
CA PRO A 133 6.00 0.23 11.49
C PRO A 133 6.04 1.62 10.84
N GLY A 134 6.72 2.56 11.50
CA GLY A 134 6.69 3.99 11.18
C GLY A 134 5.52 4.78 11.79
N ALA A 135 4.36 4.17 11.99
CA ALA A 135 3.28 4.74 12.79
C ALA A 135 3.35 4.32 14.26
N ALA A 136 3.80 3.08 14.54
CA ALA A 136 3.92 2.52 15.87
C ALA A 136 4.75 3.41 16.82
N GLY A 137 4.18 3.70 18.00
CA GLY A 137 4.78 4.59 18.99
C GLY A 137 4.74 6.08 18.64
N ARG A 138 4.27 6.45 17.43
CA ARG A 138 4.19 7.83 16.93
C ARG A 138 2.76 8.31 16.69
N TRP A 139 1.84 7.36 16.52
CA TRP A 139 0.40 7.51 16.48
C TRP A 139 -0.25 6.52 17.45
N THR A 140 -1.22 6.99 18.22
CA THR A 140 -2.09 6.12 19.01
C THR A 140 -3.34 5.74 18.21
N ALA A 141 -3.92 4.57 18.48
CA ALA A 141 -5.19 4.17 17.85
C ALA A 141 -6.29 5.21 18.12
N ARG A 142 -6.31 5.87 19.28
CA ARG A 142 -7.27 6.93 19.61
C ARG A 142 -7.11 8.17 18.73
N GLU A 143 -5.87 8.61 18.49
CA GLU A 143 -5.60 9.74 17.59
C GLU A 143 -6.03 9.41 16.15
N ILE A 144 -5.71 8.20 15.68
CA ILE A 144 -6.12 7.76 14.34
C ILE A 144 -7.65 7.67 14.24
N ALA A 145 -8.32 7.10 15.24
CA ALA A 145 -9.79 7.01 15.29
C ALA A 145 -10.44 8.40 15.18
N ALA A 146 -9.88 9.41 15.87
CA ALA A 146 -10.35 10.79 15.77
C ALA A 146 -10.12 11.42 14.38
N LEU A 147 -9.03 11.04 13.68
CA LEU A 147 -8.77 11.51 12.32
C LEU A 147 -9.75 10.93 11.29
N ILE A 148 -10.13 9.65 11.43
CA ILE A 148 -10.96 8.94 10.46
C ILE A 148 -12.47 9.14 10.67
N ALA A 149 -12.88 9.59 11.85
CA ALA A 149 -14.28 9.90 12.16
C ALA A 149 -14.76 11.25 11.58
N ASN A 150 -13.82 12.10 11.13
CA ASN A 150 -14.07 13.41 10.52
C ASN A 150 -14.02 13.33 9.00
#